data_AF-A0A965QY91-F1
#
_entry.id   AF-A0A965QY91-F1
#
_cell.length_a   1.000
_cell.length_b   1.000
_cell.length_c   1.000
_cell.angle_alpha   90.00
_cell.angle_beta   90.00
_cell.angle_gamma   90.00
#
_symmetry.space_group_name_H-M   'P 1'
#
loop_
_entity.id
_entity.type
_entity.pdbx_description
1 polymer ?
#
loop_
_entity_poly.entity_id
_entity_poly.type
_entity_poly.pdbx_seq_one_letter_code
_entity_poly.pdbx_strand_id
1 'polypeptide(L)' 'MNTATITSQALSLPAQQRAELAAQLLSSLDALSEAEIEPLWFQEAAHRAAEMDRGVSKRIPAEEVRRQANALLK' A
#
# COMPACT_ATOMS: atom_id res chain seq x y z
N MET A 1 0.19 29.14 -8.26
CA MET A 1 -1.19 28.77 -8.63
C MET A 1 -1.92 28.36 -7.36
N ASN A 2 -3.11 28.88 -7.07
CA ASN A 2 -3.83 28.57 -5.82
C ASN A 2 -5.00 27.60 -6.08
N THR A 3 -5.57 27.05 -5.01
CA THR A 3 -6.68 26.09 -5.10
C THR A 3 -7.91 26.69 -5.80
N ALA A 4 -8.23 27.97 -5.54
CA ALA A 4 -9.34 28.66 -6.19
C ALA A 4 -9.23 28.69 -7.72
N THR A 5 -8.03 28.97 -8.27
CA THR A 5 -7.78 28.93 -9.71
C THR A 5 -7.93 27.51 -10.27
N ILE A 6 -7.40 26.50 -9.58
CA ILE A 6 -7.49 25.08 -9.98
C ILE A 6 -8.94 24.61 -9.99
N THR A 7 -9.72 24.95 -8.96
CA THR A 7 -11.14 24.61 -8.89
C THR A 7 -11.93 25.26 -10.02
N SER A 8 -11.68 26.54 -10.31
CA SER A 8 -12.34 27.22 -11.43
C SER A 8 -12.05 26.54 -12.77
N GLN A 9 -10.82 26.10 -13.00
CA GLN A 9 -10.43 25.39 -14.22
C GLN A 9 -11.06 24.01 -14.28
N ALA A 10 -11.03 23.24 -13.19
CA ALA A 10 -11.67 21.93 -13.13
C ALA A 10 -13.18 22.02 -13.38
N LEU A 11 -13.86 23.04 -12.83
CA LEU A 11 -15.30 23.23 -13.05
C LEU A 11 -15.65 23.67 -14.48
N SER A 12 -14.69 24.25 -15.22
CA SER A 12 -14.89 24.61 -16.63
C SER A 12 -14.86 23.41 -17.59
N LEU A 13 -14.36 22.25 -17.14
CA LEU A 13 -14.32 21.03 -17.94
C LEU A 13 -15.74 20.43 -18.13
N PRO A 14 -15.99 19.73 -19.25
CA PRO A 14 -17.16 18.86 -19.42
C PRO A 14 -17.31 17.84 -18.28
N ALA A 15 -18.56 17.44 -18.01
CA ALA A 15 -18.87 16.55 -16.88
C ALA A 15 -18.04 15.24 -16.88
N GLN A 16 -17.83 14.64 -18.05
CA GLN A 16 -17.04 13.41 -18.20
C GLN A 16 -15.57 13.61 -17.76
N GLN A 17 -14.93 14.69 -18.24
CA GLN A 17 -13.55 15.01 -17.90
C GLN A 17 -13.39 15.37 -16.41
N ARG A 18 -14.41 16.01 -15.81
CA ARG A 18 -14.42 16.24 -14.35
C ARG A 18 -14.49 14.94 -13.56
N ALA A 19 -15.30 13.99 -14.00
CA ALA A 19 -15.40 12.68 -13.34
C ALA A 19 -14.07 11.92 -13.41
N GLU A 20 -13.41 11.95 -14.57
CA GLU A 20 -12.07 11.35 -14.75
C GLU A 20 -11.02 12.03 -13.86
N LEU A 21 -11.00 13.36 -13.81
CA LEU A 21 -10.08 14.11 -12.94
C LEU A 21 -10.33 13.81 -11.45
N ALA A 22 -11.60 13.76 -11.03
CA ALA A 22 -11.95 13.42 -9.65
C ALA A 22 -11.49 12.00 -9.27
N ALA A 23 -11.63 11.03 -10.17
CA ALA A 23 -11.14 9.67 -9.95
C ALA A 23 -9.61 9.61 -9.80
N GLN A 24 -8.87 10.34 -10.64
CA GLN A 24 -7.40 10.41 -10.56
C GLN A 24 -6.94 11.07 -9.26
N LEU A 25 -7.57 12.18 -8.86
CA LEU A 25 -7.26 12.86 -7.60
C LEU A 25 -7.55 11.96 -6.40
N LEU A 26 -8.68 11.24 -6.41
CA LEU A 26 -8.99 10.29 -5.35
C LEU A 26 -7.96 9.16 -5.29
N SER A 27 -7.63 8.56 -6.43
CA SER A 27 -6.61 7.50 -6.51
C SER A 27 -5.23 7.98 -6.07
N SER A 28 -4.90 9.27 -6.24
CA SER A 28 -3.63 9.82 -5.76
C SER A 28 -3.53 9.91 -4.24
N LEU A 29 -4.68 9.91 -3.54
CA LEU A 29 -4.76 9.91 -2.09
C LEU A 29 -4.71 8.49 -1.50
N ASP A 30 -5.01 7.47 -2.30
CA ASP A 30 -5.02 6.07 -1.87
C ASP A 30 -3.60 5.44 -1.79
N ALA A 31 -2.58 6.16 -2.28
CA ALA A 31 -1.19 5.75 -2.16
C ALA A 31 -0.56 6.44 -0.96
N LEU A 32 -0.23 5.66 0.07
CA LEU A 32 0.68 6.11 1.12
C LEU A 32 2.02 6.46 0.47
N SER A 33 2.58 7.62 0.80
CA SER A 33 3.94 7.96 0.38
C SER A 33 4.95 7.01 1.03
N GLU A 34 6.15 6.89 0.45
CA GLU A 34 7.24 6.09 1.05
C GLU A 34 7.50 6.48 2.52
N ALA A 35 7.41 7.77 2.83
CA ALA A 35 7.58 8.31 4.18
C ALA A 35 6.46 7.89 5.16
N GLU A 36 5.28 7.55 4.65
CA GLU A 36 4.16 7.01 5.44
C GLU A 36 4.21 5.47 5.49
N ILE A 37 4.71 4.82 4.43
CA ILE A 37 4.86 3.37 4.31
C ILE A 37 5.96 2.83 5.24
N GLU A 38 7.11 3.50 5.28
CA GLU A 38 8.27 3.10 6.08
C GLU A 38 7.91 2.87 7.57
N PRO A 39 7.31 3.84 8.30
CA PRO A 39 6.97 3.63 9.71
C PRO A 39 5.92 2.53 9.91
N LEU A 40 4.99 2.34 8.97
CA LEU A 40 4.00 1.27 9.04
C LEU A 40 4.64 -0.12 8.89
N TRP A 41 5.62 -0.26 7.98
CA TRP A 41 6.40 -1.51 7.87
C TRP A 41 7.24 -1.77 9.10
N PHE A 42 7.87 -0.75 9.69
CA PHE A 42 8.60 -0.91 10.94
C PHE A 42 7.70 -1.40 12.07
N GLN A 43 6.51 -0.80 12.20
CA GLN A 43 5.52 -1.22 13.20
C GLN A 43 5.09 -2.68 12.99
N GLU A 44 4.80 -3.06 11.75
CA GLU A 44 4.39 -4.44 11.41
C GLU A 44 5.52 -5.44 11.64
N ALA A 45 6.76 -5.11 11.27
CA ALA A 45 7.92 -5.97 11.49
C ALA A 45 8.16 -6.20 13.00
N ALA A 46 8.08 -5.14 13.81
CA ALA A 46 8.20 -5.22 15.26
C ALA A 46 7.07 -6.06 15.87
N HIS A 47 5.84 -5.89 15.38
CA HIS A 47 4.69 -6.68 15.81
C HIS A 47 4.89 -8.17 15.53
N ARG A 48 5.26 -8.54 14.29
CA ARG A 48 5.49 -9.93 13.90
C ARG A 48 6.65 -10.58 14.65
N ALA A 49 7.72 -9.84 14.90
CA ALA A 49 8.83 -10.33 15.72
C ALA A 49 8.35 -10.67 17.14
N ALA A 50 7.56 -9.79 17.76
CA ALA A 50 7.00 -10.03 19.09
C ALA A 50 6.02 -11.22 19.11
N GLU A 51 5.17 -11.39 18.10
CA GLU A 51 4.30 -12.56 17.97
C GLU A 51 5.08 -13.86 17.83
N MET A 52 6.17 -13.83 17.03
CA MET A 52 7.10 -14.94 16.93
C MET A 52 7.68 -15.26 18.29
N ASP A 53 8.29 -14.30 18.99
CA ASP A 53 8.94 -14.51 20.29
C ASP A 53 7.98 -15.07 21.34
N ARG A 54 6.72 -14.64 21.33
CA ARG A 54 5.66 -15.13 22.21
C ARG A 54 5.10 -16.49 21.81
N GLY A 55 5.49 -17.03 20.65
CA GLY A 55 4.99 -18.30 20.14
C GLY A 55 3.54 -18.25 19.65
N VAL A 56 3.01 -17.05 19.39
CA VAL A 56 1.64 -16.85 18.88
C VAL A 56 1.56 -17.25 17.41
N SER A 57 2.62 -16.98 16.64
CA SER A 57 2.68 -17.33 15.22
C SER A 57 3.17 -18.76 14.98
N LYS A 58 2.52 -19.45 14.04
CA LYS A 58 2.93 -20.80 13.61
C LYS A 58 4.23 -20.70 12.82
N ARG A 59 5.31 -21.26 13.36
CA ARG A 59 6.61 -21.35 12.69
C ARG A 59 6.66 -22.61 11.81
N ILE A 60 7.30 -22.50 10.66
CA ILE A 60 7.53 -23.61 9.73
C ILE A 60 9.03 -23.88 9.67
N PRO A 61 9.49 -25.14 9.78
CA PRO A 61 10.91 -25.47 9.62
C PRO A 61 11.44 -24.99 8.26
N ALA A 62 12.65 -24.43 8.23
CA ALA A 62 13.24 -23.90 7.00
C ALA A 62 13.34 -24.97 5.88
N GLU A 63 13.59 -26.22 6.26
CA GLU A 63 13.66 -27.34 5.32
C GLU A 63 12.32 -27.63 4.62
N GLU A 64 11.20 -27.49 5.34
CA GLU A 64 9.86 -27.63 4.78
C GLU A 64 9.58 -26.53 3.74
N VAL A 65 9.92 -25.28 4.08
CA VAL A 65 9.78 -24.13 3.16
C VAL A 65 10.62 -24.33 1.91
N ARG A 66 11.88 -24.74 2.07
CA ARG A 66 12.81 -25.00 0.96
C ARG A 66 12.29 -26.10 0.03
N ARG A 67 11.77 -27.19 0.60
CA ARG A 67 11.19 -28.30 -0.18
C ARG A 67 9.99 -27.83 -1.01
N GLN A 68 9.09 -27.06 -0.41
CA GLN A 68 7.91 -26.52 -1.10
C GLN A 68 8.29 -25.54 -2.22
N ALA A 69 9.22 -24.61 -1.95
CA ALA A 69 9.69 -23.65 -2.96
C ALA A 69 10.32 -24.36 -4.19
N ASN A 70 11.15 -25.38 -3.96
CA ASN A 70 11.75 -26.17 -5.04
C ASN A 70 10.73 -26.96 -5.87
N ALA A 71 9.62 -27.36 -5.26
CA ALA A 71 8.56 -28.07 -5.97
C ALA A 71 7.79 -27.15 -6.96
N LEU A 72 7.73 -25.85 -6.68
CA LEU A 72 7.08 -24.85 -7.55
C LEU A 72 7.91 -24.47 -8.79
N LEU A 73 9.21 -24.79 -8.81
CA LEU A 73 10.13 -24.48 -9.90
C LEU A 73 10.21 -25.60 -10.96
N LYS A 74 9.40 -26.67 -10.82
CA LYS A 74 9.29 -27.78 -11.78
C LYS A 74 8.05 -27.62 -12.65
#